data_AF-A0A2I0PET1-F1
#
_entry.id   AF-A0A2I0PET1-F1
#
_cell.length_a   1.000
_cell.length_b   1.000
_cell.length_c   1.000
_cell.angle_alpha   90.00
_cell.angle_beta   90.00
_cell.angle_gamma   90.00
#
_symmetry.space_group_name_H-M   'P 1'
#
loop_
_entity.id
_entity.type
_entity.pdbx_description
1 polymer ?
#
loop_
_entity_poly.entity_id
_entity_poly.type
_entity_poly.pdbx_seq_one_letter_code
_entity_poly.pdbx_strand_id
1 'polypeptide(L)'
;MRKFSWETKLALVLVAISLCIYAGKFLFLKNPGDTANYIFNALGFLPINVLLVTIVLNKLLVMRAKSERMQKINMVIGTFFAEVGNDLIKIIVPGNPAISRLNTATPAGGKWDTHEFAELRRELAANPGTVDIAKIDMDALYAFLCSRRDFLLRLLENPVLLEHESFTDLLRAVFHLTEELRHRCGISDLPDSDYTHLKGDIGRVNERLVLQWLDYMEYLDTNYPYLYSLEMRTNPFDAHASPVVR
;
A
#
# COMPACT_ATOMS: atom_id res chain seq x y z
N MET A 1 10.18 -19.31 -25.86
CA MET A 1 9.40 -20.50 -25.43
C MET A 1 8.82 -20.21 -24.05
N ARG A 2 7.50 -20.05 -23.95
CA ARG A 2 6.81 -19.64 -22.72
C ARG A 2 6.81 -20.84 -21.75
N LYS A 3 7.53 -20.75 -20.63
CA LYS A 3 7.61 -21.84 -19.65
C LYS A 3 6.21 -22.10 -19.09
N PHE A 4 5.67 -23.30 -19.30
CA PHE A 4 4.44 -23.73 -18.64
C PHE A 4 4.61 -23.63 -17.12
N SER A 5 3.66 -22.98 -16.46
CA SER A 5 3.62 -22.89 -15.00
C SER A 5 3.45 -24.31 -14.41
N TRP A 6 3.93 -24.53 -13.19
CA TRP A 6 3.90 -25.86 -12.57
C TRP A 6 2.46 -26.36 -12.36
N GLU A 7 1.51 -25.45 -12.14
CA GLU A 7 0.07 -25.73 -12.03
C GLU A 7 -0.47 -26.32 -13.33
N THR A 8 -0.01 -25.80 -14.47
CA THR A 8 -0.48 -26.27 -15.79
C THR A 8 0.06 -27.67 -16.09
N LYS A 9 1.29 -27.98 -15.67
CA LYS A 9 1.86 -29.32 -15.79
C LYS A 9 1.12 -30.33 -14.92
N LEU A 10 0.84 -29.96 -13.66
CA LEU A 10 0.07 -30.79 -12.73
C LEU A 10 -1.34 -31.07 -13.27
N ALA A 11 -2.02 -30.04 -13.78
CA ALA A 11 -3.33 -30.18 -14.39
C ALA A 11 -3.32 -31.17 -15.57
N LEU A 12 -2.34 -31.03 -16.47
CA LEU A 12 -2.21 -31.91 -17.64
C LEU A 12 -1.96 -33.37 -17.23
N VAL A 13 -1.11 -33.61 -16.23
CA VAL A 13 -0.85 -34.95 -15.71
C VAL A 13 -2.11 -35.56 -15.08
N LEU A 14 -2.83 -34.82 -14.24
CA LEU A 14 -4.05 -35.34 -13.58
C LEU A 14 -5.17 -35.63 -14.58
N VAL A 15 -5.34 -34.78 -15.60
CA VAL A 15 -6.29 -35.02 -16.69
C VAL A 15 -5.88 -36.24 -17.52
N ALA A 16 -4.58 -36.39 -17.84
CA ALA A 16 -4.08 -37.57 -18.55
C ALA A 16 -4.31 -38.86 -17.75
N ILE A 17 -4.08 -38.86 -16.44
CA ILE A 17 -4.34 -40.01 -15.56
C ILE A 17 -5.84 -40.37 -15.59
N SER A 18 -6.72 -39.37 -15.48
CA SER A 18 -8.17 -39.57 -15.57
C SER A 18 -8.58 -40.18 -16.93
N LEU A 19 -8.05 -39.66 -18.03
CA LEU A 19 -8.27 -40.20 -19.38
C LEU A 19 -7.77 -41.65 -19.52
N CYS A 20 -6.59 -41.97 -18.98
CA CYS A 20 -6.06 -43.33 -18.98
C CYS A 20 -6.96 -44.30 -18.20
N ILE A 21 -7.50 -43.87 -17.06
CA ILE A 21 -8.42 -44.70 -16.26
C ILE A 21 -9.72 -44.95 -17.02
N TYR A 22 -10.30 -43.92 -17.65
CA TYR A 22 -11.51 -44.07 -18.47
C TYR A 22 -11.27 -44.91 -19.74
N ALA A 23 -10.11 -44.77 -20.38
CA ALA A 23 -9.72 -45.61 -21.52
C ALA A 23 -9.54 -47.07 -21.10
N GLY A 24 -8.89 -47.32 -19.97
CA GLY A 24 -8.78 -48.66 -19.38
C GLY A 24 -10.15 -49.27 -19.09
N LYS A 25 -11.07 -48.50 -18.49
CA LYS A 25 -12.46 -48.93 -18.29
C LYS A 25 -13.10 -49.38 -19.60
N PHE A 26 -13.00 -48.57 -20.67
CA PHE A 26 -13.60 -48.88 -21.97
C PHE A 26 -13.04 -50.15 -22.62
N LEU A 27 -11.72 -50.40 -22.49
CA LEU A 27 -11.06 -51.54 -23.11
C LEU A 27 -11.31 -52.86 -22.36
N PHE A 28 -11.33 -52.84 -21.03
CA PHE A 28 -11.39 -54.04 -20.19
C PHE A 28 -12.80 -54.40 -19.71
N LEU A 29 -13.67 -53.42 -19.40
CA LEU A 29 -15.05 -53.66 -18.95
C LEU A 29 -16.01 -53.62 -20.15
N LYS A 30 -16.03 -54.69 -20.95
CA LYS A 30 -16.98 -54.85 -22.06
C LYS A 30 -18.41 -55.23 -21.62
N ASN A 31 -18.60 -55.70 -20.38
CA ASN A 31 -19.92 -56.05 -19.83
C ASN A 31 -19.95 -55.79 -18.31
N PRO A 32 -20.66 -54.77 -17.82
CA PRO A 32 -20.50 -54.33 -16.45
C PRO A 32 -21.52 -54.96 -15.49
N GLY A 33 -21.03 -55.66 -14.48
CA GLY A 33 -21.76 -55.70 -13.20
C GLY A 33 -21.68 -54.30 -12.56
N ASP A 34 -22.80 -53.82 -12.01
CA ASP A 34 -22.97 -52.42 -11.57
C ASP A 34 -21.80 -51.91 -10.71
N THR A 35 -21.33 -52.70 -9.75
CA THR A 35 -20.29 -52.31 -8.78
C THR A 35 -18.94 -51.94 -9.41
N ALA A 36 -18.48 -52.69 -10.41
CA ALA A 36 -17.18 -52.42 -11.04
C ALA A 36 -17.21 -51.10 -11.84
N ASN A 37 -18.34 -50.83 -12.50
CA ASN A 37 -18.57 -49.57 -13.20
C ASN A 37 -18.52 -48.35 -12.27
N TYR A 38 -19.15 -48.45 -11.10
CA TYR A 38 -19.10 -47.37 -10.09
C TYR A 38 -17.67 -47.10 -9.63
N ILE A 39 -16.87 -48.14 -9.35
CA ILE A 39 -15.49 -48.00 -8.89
C ILE A 39 -14.62 -47.31 -9.95
N PHE A 40 -14.68 -47.75 -11.21
CA PHE A 40 -13.89 -47.12 -12.29
C PHE A 40 -14.29 -45.67 -12.56
N ASN A 41 -15.60 -45.35 -12.49
CA ASN A 41 -16.06 -43.98 -12.62
C ASN A 41 -15.55 -43.09 -11.46
N ALA A 42 -15.64 -43.58 -10.22
CA ALA A 42 -15.12 -42.86 -9.06
C ALA A 42 -13.60 -42.65 -9.16
N LEU A 43 -12.86 -43.69 -9.56
CA LEU A 43 -11.41 -43.64 -9.72
C LEU A 43 -10.98 -42.69 -10.85
N GLY A 44 -11.70 -42.70 -11.98
CA GLY A 44 -11.45 -41.78 -13.09
C GLY A 44 -11.77 -40.33 -12.74
N PHE A 45 -12.79 -40.08 -11.92
CA PHE A 45 -13.14 -38.74 -11.46
C PHE A 45 -12.21 -38.20 -10.37
N LEU A 46 -11.58 -39.06 -9.57
CA LEU A 46 -10.74 -38.67 -8.44
C LEU A 46 -9.62 -37.67 -8.83
N PRO A 47 -8.80 -37.87 -9.90
CA PRO A 47 -7.81 -36.89 -10.33
C PRO A 47 -8.40 -35.52 -10.70
N ILE A 48 -9.59 -35.50 -11.33
CA ILE A 48 -10.30 -34.27 -11.69
C ILE A 48 -10.75 -33.54 -10.42
N ASN A 49 -11.30 -34.27 -9.45
CA ASN A 49 -11.71 -33.70 -8.17
C ASN A 49 -10.52 -33.10 -7.41
N VAL A 50 -9.41 -33.83 -7.32
CA VAL A 50 -8.17 -33.34 -6.70
C VAL A 50 -7.68 -32.07 -7.39
N LEU A 51 -7.70 -32.01 -8.73
CA LEU A 51 -7.34 -30.82 -9.48
C LEU A 51 -8.25 -29.63 -9.14
N LEU A 52 -9.57 -29.82 -9.17
CA LEU A 52 -10.56 -28.79 -8.87
C LEU A 52 -10.36 -28.23 -7.45
N VAL A 53 -10.31 -29.12 -6.46
CA VAL A 53 -10.12 -28.74 -5.05
C VAL A 53 -8.79 -28.02 -4.86
N THR A 54 -7.71 -28.49 -5.48
CA THR A 54 -6.38 -27.85 -5.38
C THR A 54 -6.40 -26.43 -5.97
N ILE A 55 -7.02 -26.21 -7.13
CA ILE A 55 -7.12 -24.88 -7.74
C ILE A 55 -7.93 -23.93 -6.85
N VAL A 56 -9.08 -24.38 -6.34
CA VAL A 56 -9.94 -23.57 -5.47
C VAL A 56 -9.21 -23.23 -4.17
N LEU A 57 -8.62 -24.22 -3.50
CA LEU A 57 -7.86 -24.01 -2.26
C LEU A 57 -6.68 -23.07 -2.48
N ASN A 58 -5.90 -23.27 -3.54
CA ASN A 58 -4.77 -22.39 -3.83
C ASN A 58 -5.22 -20.94 -4.05
N LYS A 59 -6.33 -20.72 -4.77
CA LYS A 59 -6.89 -19.38 -4.96
C LYS A 59 -7.33 -18.75 -3.65
N LEU A 60 -8.00 -19.51 -2.77
CA LEU A 60 -8.41 -19.04 -1.45
C LEU A 60 -7.20 -18.69 -0.56
N LEU A 61 -6.15 -19.53 -0.58
CA LEU A 61 -4.91 -19.29 0.15
C LEU A 61 -4.21 -18.00 -0.33
N VAL A 62 -4.12 -17.81 -1.65
CA VAL A 62 -3.55 -16.59 -2.25
C VAL A 62 -4.36 -15.35 -1.86
N MET A 63 -5.69 -15.41 -1.92
CA MET A 63 -6.55 -14.31 -1.52
C MET A 63 -6.37 -13.94 -0.04
N ARG A 64 -6.33 -14.94 0.84
CA ARG A 64 -6.09 -14.74 2.27
C ARG A 64 -4.71 -14.14 2.54
N ALA A 65 -3.66 -14.71 1.94
CA ALA A 65 -2.30 -14.21 2.09
C ALA A 65 -2.15 -12.76 1.61
N LYS A 66 -2.82 -12.40 0.50
CA LYS A 66 -2.86 -11.01 0.01
C LYS A 66 -3.53 -10.07 1.01
N SER A 67 -4.65 -10.48 1.60
CA SER A 67 -5.36 -9.67 2.60
C SER A 67 -4.53 -9.47 3.87
N GLU A 68 -3.96 -10.55 4.43
CA GLU A 68 -3.10 -10.49 5.63
C GLU A 68 -1.85 -9.60 5.38
N ARG A 69 -1.26 -9.69 4.19
CA ARG A 69 -0.15 -8.82 3.77
C ARG A 69 -0.55 -7.36 3.68
N MET A 70 -1.69 -7.05 3.05
CA MET A 70 -2.18 -5.67 2.94
C MET A 70 -2.45 -5.06 4.32
N GLN A 71 -2.97 -5.84 5.27
CA GLN A 71 -3.14 -5.42 6.66
C GLN A 71 -1.81 -5.09 7.33
N LYS A 72 -0.80 -5.95 7.18
CA LYS A 72 0.54 -5.71 7.75
C LYS A 72 1.18 -4.46 7.19
N ILE A 73 1.12 -4.25 5.87
CA ILE A 73 1.65 -3.04 5.22
C ILE A 73 0.99 -1.79 5.79
N ASN A 74 -0.34 -1.77 5.87
CA ASN A 74 -1.06 -0.60 6.38
C ASN A 74 -0.84 -0.35 7.88
N MET A 75 -0.56 -1.39 8.67
CA MET A 75 -0.14 -1.20 10.07
C MET A 75 1.21 -0.47 10.16
N VAL A 76 2.15 -0.78 9.26
CA VAL A 76 3.43 -0.07 9.18
C VAL A 76 3.25 1.36 8.67
N ILE A 77 2.41 1.57 7.65
CA ILE A 77 2.04 2.91 7.15
C ILE A 77 1.41 3.75 8.29
N GLY A 78 0.51 3.16 9.07
CA GLY A 78 -0.09 3.84 10.23
C GLY A 78 0.95 4.23 11.28
N THR A 79 1.91 3.35 11.56
CA THR A 79 3.03 3.66 12.47
C THR A 79 3.88 4.82 11.93
N PHE A 80 4.13 4.85 10.62
CA PHE A 80 4.83 5.96 9.98
C PHE A 80 4.06 7.27 10.11
N PHE A 81 2.74 7.30 9.86
CA PHE A 81 1.96 8.54 9.98
C PHE A 81 1.87 9.03 11.42
N ALA A 82 1.74 8.12 12.38
CA ALA A 82 1.70 8.45 13.81
C ALA A 82 3.01 9.10 14.31
N GLU A 83 4.18 8.63 13.83
CA GLU A 83 5.48 9.08 14.35
C GLU A 83 6.15 10.17 13.49
N VAL A 84 5.88 10.18 12.18
CA VAL A 84 6.58 11.03 11.21
C VAL A 84 5.61 11.75 10.28
N GLY A 85 4.74 11.02 9.60
CA GLY A 85 4.00 11.54 8.45
C GLY A 85 3.08 12.73 8.81
N ASN A 86 2.31 12.64 9.90
CA ASN A 86 1.37 13.70 10.28
C ASN A 86 2.09 14.99 10.66
N ASP A 87 3.19 14.92 11.43
CA ASP A 87 3.94 16.10 11.82
C ASP A 87 4.78 16.66 10.67
N LEU A 88 5.29 15.81 9.78
CA LEU A 88 5.95 16.24 8.55
C LEU A 88 5.00 17.02 7.63
N ILE A 89 3.74 16.56 7.50
CA ILE A 89 2.70 17.32 6.78
C ILE A 89 2.53 18.70 7.41
N LYS A 90 2.36 18.79 8.74
CA LYS A 90 2.16 20.09 9.43
C LYS A 90 3.31 21.07 9.20
N ILE A 91 4.54 20.59 9.14
CA ILE A 91 5.73 21.43 8.88
C ILE A 91 5.75 21.94 7.43
N ILE A 92 5.30 21.13 6.46
CA ILE A 92 5.37 21.46 5.03
C ILE A 92 4.14 22.25 4.53
N VAL A 93 2.95 22.02 5.11
CA VAL A 93 1.68 22.66 4.71
C VAL A 93 1.76 24.18 4.55
N PRO A 94 2.41 24.97 5.43
CA PRO A 94 2.57 26.41 5.25
C PRO A 94 3.24 26.81 3.92
N GLY A 95 4.13 25.96 3.41
CA GLY A 95 4.82 26.14 2.13
C GLY A 95 4.05 25.65 0.91
N ASN A 96 2.91 24.97 1.06
CA ASN A 96 2.12 24.48 -0.07
C ASN A 96 0.62 24.81 0.09
N PRO A 97 0.18 25.98 -0.43
CA PRO A 97 -1.22 26.40 -0.35
C PRO A 97 -2.19 25.50 -1.12
N ALA A 98 -1.72 24.73 -2.11
CA ALA A 98 -2.58 23.87 -2.93
C ALA A 98 -3.17 22.73 -2.08
N ILE A 99 -2.38 22.19 -1.14
CA ILE A 99 -2.81 21.11 -0.25
C ILE A 99 -3.61 21.62 0.96
N SER A 100 -3.55 22.92 1.28
CA SER A 100 -4.40 23.51 2.33
C SER A 100 -5.90 23.36 2.02
N ARG A 101 -6.28 23.13 0.76
CA ARG A 101 -7.67 22.83 0.37
C ARG A 101 -8.18 21.49 0.93
N LEU A 102 -7.30 20.57 1.28
CA LEU A 102 -7.66 19.33 1.99
C LEU A 102 -8.25 19.59 3.38
N ASN A 103 -7.92 20.73 3.99
CA ASN A 103 -8.58 21.19 5.21
C ASN A 103 -10.07 21.48 4.93
N THR A 104 -10.36 22.27 3.88
CA THR A 104 -11.74 22.70 3.53
C THR A 104 -12.59 21.62 2.87
N ALA A 105 -11.97 20.62 2.22
CA ALA A 105 -12.67 19.52 1.57
C ALA A 105 -13.23 18.49 2.55
N THR A 106 -12.88 18.61 3.84
CA THR A 106 -13.34 17.69 4.86
C THR A 106 -14.70 18.17 5.38
N PRO A 107 -15.82 17.46 5.13
CA PRO A 107 -17.09 17.88 5.70
C PRO A 107 -16.97 17.81 7.23
N ALA A 108 -17.45 18.83 7.94
CA ALA A 108 -17.48 18.84 9.40
C ALA A 108 -18.21 17.58 9.92
N GLY A 109 -17.45 16.54 10.29
CA GLY A 109 -17.97 15.23 10.69
C GLY A 109 -18.44 14.30 9.56
N GLY A 110 -18.20 14.61 8.29
CA GLY A 110 -18.57 13.74 7.15
C GLY A 110 -17.41 12.85 6.69
N LYS A 111 -17.77 11.66 6.17
CA LYS A 111 -16.84 10.73 5.51
C LYS A 111 -16.69 11.12 4.05
N TRP A 112 -15.49 10.96 3.52
CA TRP A 112 -15.32 10.95 2.07
C TRP A 112 -15.77 9.63 1.48
N ASP A 113 -16.45 9.67 0.34
CA ASP A 113 -16.73 8.47 -0.45
C ASP A 113 -15.53 8.10 -1.36
N THR A 114 -15.58 6.89 -1.94
CA THR A 114 -14.53 6.39 -2.83
C THR A 114 -14.31 7.27 -4.07
N HIS A 115 -15.34 7.96 -4.55
CA HIS A 115 -15.23 8.87 -5.70
C HIS A 115 -14.48 10.14 -5.30
N GLU A 116 -14.79 10.73 -4.15
CA GLU A 116 -14.11 11.91 -3.61
C GLU A 116 -12.61 11.64 -3.38
N PHE A 117 -12.25 10.49 -2.80
CA PHE A 117 -10.84 10.08 -2.69
C PHE A 117 -10.15 9.99 -4.05
N ALA A 118 -10.82 9.45 -5.07
CA ALA A 118 -10.27 9.32 -6.42
C ALA A 118 -10.13 10.67 -7.15
N GLU A 119 -11.04 11.61 -6.89
CA GLU A 119 -10.98 12.97 -7.43
C GLU A 119 -9.83 13.75 -6.79
N LEU A 120 -9.74 13.77 -5.46
CA LEU A 120 -8.65 14.43 -4.73
C LEU A 120 -7.27 13.93 -5.15
N ARG A 121 -7.10 12.59 -5.31
CA ARG A 121 -5.85 12.01 -5.82
C ARG A 121 -5.50 12.51 -7.22
N ARG A 122 -6.47 12.57 -8.13
CA ARG A 122 -6.26 13.08 -9.50
C ARG A 122 -5.87 14.54 -9.49
N GLU A 123 -6.56 15.37 -8.72
CA GLU A 123 -6.28 16.80 -8.63
C GLU A 123 -4.87 17.07 -8.10
N LEU A 124 -4.48 16.38 -7.03
CA LEU A 124 -3.17 16.53 -6.42
C LEU A 124 -2.04 15.98 -7.29
N ALA A 125 -2.27 14.87 -7.99
CA ALA A 125 -1.31 14.35 -8.96
C ALA A 125 -1.15 15.27 -10.17
N ALA A 126 -2.22 15.95 -10.61
CA ALA A 126 -2.17 16.89 -11.73
C ALA A 126 -1.53 18.23 -11.35
N ASN A 127 -1.72 18.68 -10.10
CA ASN A 127 -1.18 19.92 -9.58
C ASN A 127 -0.55 19.68 -8.19
N PRO A 128 0.67 19.12 -8.12
CA PRO A 128 1.35 18.87 -6.85
C PRO A 128 1.62 20.13 -6.02
N GLY A 129 1.47 21.31 -6.65
CA GLY A 129 1.74 22.60 -6.04
C GLY A 129 3.24 22.89 -5.98
N THR A 130 3.61 24.14 -6.20
CA THR A 130 4.99 24.56 -6.01
C THR A 130 5.20 24.83 -4.53
N VAL A 131 6.12 24.08 -3.90
CA VAL A 131 6.51 24.32 -2.51
C VAL A 131 7.29 25.63 -2.41
N ASP A 132 6.86 26.52 -1.53
CA ASP A 132 7.55 27.75 -1.16
C ASP A 132 8.35 27.53 0.12
N ILE A 133 9.67 27.26 -0.03
CA ILE A 133 10.57 27.02 1.11
C ILE A 133 10.57 28.20 2.08
N ALA A 134 10.41 29.43 1.60
CA ALA A 134 10.50 30.62 2.45
C ALA A 134 9.41 30.67 3.54
N LYS A 135 8.34 29.86 3.39
CA LYS A 135 7.26 29.72 4.35
C LYS A 135 7.39 28.49 5.25
N ILE A 136 8.39 27.65 5.01
CA ILE A 136 8.68 26.47 5.80
C ILE A 136 9.75 26.83 6.82
N ASP A 137 9.50 26.49 8.09
CA ASP A 137 10.53 26.55 9.12
C ASP A 137 11.53 25.41 8.89
N MET A 138 12.60 25.73 8.17
CA MET A 138 13.60 24.76 7.76
C MET A 138 14.43 24.23 8.93
N ASP A 139 14.62 25.03 9.98
CA ASP A 139 15.33 24.59 11.18
C ASP A 139 14.47 23.59 11.97
N ALA A 140 13.16 23.83 12.06
CA ALA A 140 12.22 22.86 12.63
C ALA A 140 12.16 21.57 11.81
N LEU A 141 12.12 21.67 10.47
CA LEU A 141 12.14 20.52 9.57
C LEU A 141 13.42 19.68 9.77
N TYR A 142 14.57 20.33 9.82
CA TYR A 142 15.86 19.68 10.06
C TYR A 142 15.90 18.95 11.41
N ALA A 143 15.54 19.66 12.49
CA ALA A 143 15.57 19.11 13.84
C ALA A 143 14.62 17.91 13.95
N PHE A 144 13.42 18.03 13.37
CA PHE A 144 12.43 16.96 13.34
C PHE A 144 12.94 15.72 12.60
N LEU A 145 13.37 15.87 11.33
CA LEU A 145 13.84 14.74 10.52
C LEU A 145 15.08 14.06 11.13
N CYS A 146 16.02 14.85 11.67
CA CYS A 146 17.17 14.30 12.37
C CYS A 146 16.78 13.47 13.59
N SER A 147 15.79 13.93 14.38
CA SER A 147 15.30 13.19 15.55
C SER A 147 14.58 11.88 15.19
N ARG A 148 14.03 11.78 13.98
CA ARG A 148 13.27 10.61 13.49
C ARG A 148 14.08 9.65 12.62
N ARG A 149 15.36 9.93 12.38
CA ARG A 149 16.24 9.15 11.49
C ARG A 149 16.29 7.66 11.84
N ASP A 150 16.54 7.32 13.11
CA ASP A 150 16.68 5.91 13.53
C ASP A 150 15.35 5.16 13.42
N PHE A 151 14.22 5.88 13.50
CA PHE A 151 12.91 5.30 13.21
C PHE A 151 12.74 5.04 11.71
N LEU A 152 13.10 6.00 10.84
CA LEU A 152 13.05 5.82 9.38
C LEU A 152 13.97 4.69 8.89
N LEU A 153 15.16 4.54 9.46
CA LEU A 153 16.07 3.42 9.17
C LEU A 153 15.44 2.07 9.50
N ARG A 154 14.88 1.93 10.71
CA ARG A 154 14.18 0.70 11.12
C ARG A 154 12.97 0.37 10.24
N LEU A 155 12.28 1.39 9.73
CA LEU A 155 11.22 1.18 8.75
C LEU A 155 11.78 0.62 7.44
N LEU A 156 12.85 1.18 6.89
CA LEU A 156 13.48 0.69 5.65
C LEU A 156 14.00 -0.74 5.76
N GLU A 157 14.39 -1.18 6.96
CA GLU A 157 14.80 -2.56 7.24
C GLU A 157 13.62 -3.55 7.26
N ASN A 158 12.38 -3.08 7.30
CA ASN A 158 11.21 -3.94 7.41
C ASN A 158 10.91 -4.63 6.05
N PRO A 159 11.01 -5.98 5.98
CA PRO A 159 10.86 -6.71 4.72
C PRO A 159 9.44 -6.63 4.13
N VAL A 160 8.44 -6.26 4.94
CA VAL A 160 7.05 -6.07 4.49
C VAL A 160 6.93 -4.90 3.50
N LEU A 161 7.89 -3.98 3.48
CA LEU A 161 7.82 -2.76 2.67
C LEU A 161 8.24 -2.95 1.21
N LEU A 162 9.10 -3.93 0.91
CA LEU A 162 9.64 -4.24 -0.43
C LEU A 162 8.58 -4.48 -1.52
N GLU A 163 7.32 -4.54 -1.09
CA GLU A 163 6.17 -5.02 -1.81
C GLU A 163 5.14 -3.92 -2.10
N HIS A 164 5.33 -2.71 -1.53
CA HIS A 164 4.50 -1.53 -1.75
C HIS A 164 5.37 -0.39 -2.27
N GLU A 165 5.41 -0.23 -3.59
CA GLU A 165 6.33 0.66 -4.29
C GLU A 165 6.14 2.13 -3.87
N SER A 166 4.90 2.63 -3.81
CA SER A 166 4.62 4.03 -3.48
C SER A 166 5.06 4.42 -2.06
N PHE A 167 4.85 3.53 -1.08
CA PHE A 167 5.25 3.79 0.31
C PHE A 167 6.76 3.67 0.49
N THR A 168 7.39 2.71 -0.18
CA THR A 168 8.85 2.58 -0.20
C THR A 168 9.50 3.82 -0.82
N ASP A 169 8.92 4.33 -1.91
CA ASP A 169 9.39 5.56 -2.55
C ASP A 169 9.21 6.79 -1.66
N LEU A 170 8.09 6.88 -0.92
CA LEU A 170 7.90 7.92 0.09
C LEU A 170 9.00 7.85 1.16
N LEU A 171 9.20 6.69 1.78
CA LEU A 171 10.22 6.53 2.83
C LEU A 171 11.60 6.87 2.31
N ARG A 172 11.94 6.43 1.09
CA ARG A 172 13.22 6.75 0.46
C ARG A 172 13.38 8.24 0.19
N ALA A 173 12.32 8.93 -0.24
CA ALA A 173 12.34 10.37 -0.45
C ALA A 173 12.55 11.14 0.88
N VAL A 174 11.82 10.76 1.95
CA VAL A 174 11.97 11.37 3.27
C VAL A 174 13.36 11.11 3.84
N PHE A 175 13.87 9.88 3.70
CA PHE A 175 15.21 9.53 4.15
C PHE A 175 16.29 10.28 3.38
N HIS A 176 16.16 10.40 2.05
CA HIS A 176 17.07 11.17 1.21
C HIS A 176 17.13 12.64 1.65
N LEU A 177 15.98 13.29 1.84
CA LEU A 177 15.89 14.65 2.36
C LEU A 177 16.56 14.78 3.74
N THR A 178 16.34 13.80 4.62
CA THR A 178 16.94 13.76 5.96
C THR A 178 18.48 13.69 5.89
N GLU A 179 19.02 12.82 5.04
CA GLU A 179 20.45 12.69 4.85
C GLU A 179 21.05 13.96 4.23
N GLU A 180 20.41 14.53 3.22
CA GLU A 180 20.88 15.75 2.57
C GLU A 180 20.92 16.93 3.54
N LEU A 181 19.85 17.13 4.32
CA LEU A 181 19.79 18.16 5.36
C LEU A 181 20.87 17.96 6.42
N ARG A 182 21.17 16.72 6.83
CA ARG A 182 22.20 16.46 7.85
C ARG A 182 23.62 16.80 7.38
N HIS A 183 23.91 16.59 6.10
CA HIS A 183 25.25 16.91 5.56
C HIS A 183 25.48 18.42 5.39
N ARG A 184 24.40 19.21 5.37
CA ARG A 184 24.47 20.68 5.25
C ARG A 184 24.66 21.28 6.65
N CYS A 185 25.81 21.89 6.89
CA CYS A 185 26.12 22.58 8.16
C CYS A 185 25.41 23.94 8.21
N GLY A 186 24.12 23.93 8.56
CA GLY A 186 23.29 25.14 8.62
C GLY A 186 22.56 25.42 7.31
N ILE A 187 21.32 25.91 7.43
CA ILE A 187 20.43 26.15 6.29
C ILE A 187 20.49 27.62 5.86
N SER A 188 20.81 28.52 6.79
CA SER A 188 20.70 29.97 6.64
C SER A 188 21.61 30.57 5.56
N ASP A 189 22.73 29.92 5.24
CA ASP A 189 23.78 30.44 4.32
C ASP A 189 23.98 29.57 3.07
N LEU A 190 22.98 28.80 2.66
CA LEU A 190 23.07 27.96 1.46
C LEU A 190 23.03 28.79 0.16
N PRO A 191 23.80 28.41 -0.88
CA PRO A 191 23.66 29.00 -2.22
C PRO A 191 22.25 28.84 -2.82
N ASP A 192 21.87 29.73 -3.74
CA ASP A 192 20.55 29.67 -4.42
C ASP A 192 20.29 28.33 -5.15
N SER A 193 21.35 27.72 -5.69
CA SER A 193 21.27 26.39 -6.33
C SER A 193 20.85 25.31 -5.35
N ASP A 194 21.30 25.43 -4.10
CA ASP A 194 21.04 24.50 -3.01
C ASP A 194 19.60 24.65 -2.48
N TYR A 195 19.11 25.89 -2.35
CA TYR A 195 17.70 26.14 -2.09
C TYR A 195 16.80 25.57 -3.18
N THR A 196 17.20 25.70 -4.45
CA THR A 196 16.45 25.15 -5.58
C THR A 196 16.40 23.61 -5.54
N HIS A 197 17.51 22.96 -5.16
CA HIS A 197 17.54 21.51 -4.98
C HIS A 197 16.61 21.05 -3.85
N LEU A 198 16.76 21.64 -2.65
CA LEU A 198 15.90 21.35 -1.50
C LEU A 198 14.41 21.57 -1.81
N LYS A 199 14.09 22.52 -2.68
CA LYS A 199 12.70 22.81 -3.09
C LYS A 199 12.13 21.65 -3.87
N GLY A 200 12.91 21.10 -4.79
CA GLY A 200 12.55 19.89 -5.52
C GLY A 200 12.38 18.71 -4.58
N ASP A 201 13.26 18.54 -3.61
CA ASP A 201 13.27 17.43 -2.67
C ASP A 201 12.07 17.45 -1.71
N ILE A 202 11.78 18.61 -1.11
CA ILE A 202 10.59 18.81 -0.28
C ILE A 202 9.32 18.65 -1.12
N GLY A 203 9.31 19.15 -2.36
CA GLY A 203 8.19 18.94 -3.29
C GLY A 203 7.90 17.46 -3.55
N ARG A 204 8.95 16.67 -3.84
CA ARG A 204 8.86 15.22 -4.07
C ARG A 204 8.38 14.47 -2.83
N VAL A 205 8.82 14.87 -1.65
CA VAL A 205 8.35 14.31 -0.37
C VAL A 205 6.89 14.65 -0.16
N ASN A 206 6.52 15.92 -0.31
CA ASN A 206 5.17 16.40 -0.08
C ASN A 206 4.14 15.69 -0.96
N GLU A 207 4.39 15.61 -2.27
CA GLU A 207 3.51 14.93 -3.22
C GLU A 207 3.24 13.48 -2.80
N ARG A 208 4.30 12.70 -2.55
CA ARG A 208 4.20 11.29 -2.14
C ARG A 208 3.52 11.15 -0.79
N LEU A 209 3.81 12.06 0.15
CA LEU A 209 3.31 12.02 1.52
C LEU A 209 1.79 12.23 1.54
N VAL A 210 1.30 13.22 0.80
CA VAL A 210 -0.13 13.53 0.73
C VAL A 210 -0.90 12.43 -0.02
N LEU A 211 -0.38 11.94 -1.15
CA LEU A 211 -1.01 10.82 -1.87
C LEU A 211 -1.09 9.56 -1.01
N GLN A 212 0.00 9.22 -0.31
CA GLN A 212 0.03 8.08 0.58
C GLN A 212 -0.89 8.25 1.79
N TRP A 213 -1.07 9.49 2.27
CA TRP A 213 -2.03 9.79 3.33
C TRP A 213 -3.45 9.52 2.85
N LEU A 214 -3.82 9.97 1.64
CA LEU A 214 -5.14 9.68 1.06
C LEU A 214 -5.39 8.16 0.92
N ASP A 215 -4.42 7.41 0.40
CA ASP A 215 -4.52 5.95 0.27
C ASP A 215 -4.69 5.28 1.64
N TYR A 216 -3.96 5.76 2.65
CA TYR A 216 -4.07 5.26 4.02
C TYR A 216 -5.44 5.59 4.63
N MET A 217 -5.95 6.80 4.43
CA MET A 217 -7.26 7.21 4.93
C MET A 217 -8.41 6.43 4.28
N GLU A 218 -8.36 6.18 2.97
CA GLU A 218 -9.34 5.33 2.29
C GLU A 218 -9.30 3.89 2.82
N TYR A 219 -8.08 3.36 3.06
CA TYR A 219 -7.91 2.06 3.68
C TYR A 219 -8.53 1.99 5.09
N LEU A 220 -8.29 3.02 5.92
CA LEU A 220 -8.86 3.10 7.27
C LEU A 220 -10.38 3.22 7.23
N ASP A 221 -10.97 4.01 6.34
CA ASP A 221 -12.42 4.15 6.27
C ASP A 221 -13.12 2.81 6.02
N THR A 222 -12.53 1.98 5.14
CA THR A 222 -13.07 0.66 4.80
C THR A 222 -12.81 -0.38 5.88
N ASN A 223 -11.60 -0.42 6.46
CA ASN A 223 -11.15 -1.54 7.31
C ASN A 223 -11.15 -1.25 8.80
N TYR A 224 -10.96 0.02 9.20
CA TYR A 224 -10.86 0.45 10.60
C TYR A 224 -11.56 1.81 10.81
N PRO A 225 -12.91 1.88 10.72
CA PRO A 225 -13.65 3.15 10.78
C PRO A 225 -13.40 3.99 12.04
N TYR A 226 -13.04 3.33 13.15
CA TYR A 226 -12.70 4.02 14.41
C TYR A 226 -11.35 4.75 14.34
N LEU A 227 -10.35 4.17 13.66
CA LEU A 227 -9.06 4.85 13.40
C LEU A 227 -9.24 5.97 12.40
N TYR A 228 -10.01 5.75 11.33
CA TYR A 228 -10.36 6.80 10.37
C TYR A 228 -10.95 8.01 11.09
N SER A 229 -11.94 7.80 11.96
CA SER A 229 -12.56 8.88 12.73
C SER A 229 -11.56 9.64 13.60
N LEU A 230 -10.58 8.96 14.21
CA LEU A 230 -9.53 9.61 14.99
C LEU A 230 -8.62 10.46 14.10
N GLU A 231 -8.08 9.88 13.02
CA GLU A 231 -7.17 10.56 12.10
C GLU A 231 -7.82 11.77 11.43
N MET A 232 -9.12 11.69 11.11
CA MET A 232 -9.88 12.83 10.59
C MET A 232 -10.06 13.96 11.61
N ARG A 233 -10.17 13.65 12.92
CA ARG A 233 -10.24 14.67 13.98
C ARG A 233 -8.89 15.32 14.23
N THR A 234 -7.81 14.57 14.03
CA THR A 234 -6.42 15.05 14.15
C THR A 234 -5.80 15.35 12.78
N ASN A 235 -6.64 15.76 11.81
CA ASN A 235 -6.25 15.98 10.42
C ASN A 235 -5.02 16.90 10.36
N PRO A 236 -3.88 16.46 9.79
CA PRO A 236 -2.65 17.25 9.77
C PRO A 236 -2.71 18.49 8.87
N PHE A 237 -3.73 18.61 8.02
CA PHE A 237 -3.99 19.80 7.20
C PHE A 237 -4.78 20.89 7.95
N ASP A 238 -5.35 20.58 9.12
CA ASP A 238 -6.08 21.52 9.97
C ASP A 238 -5.27 21.94 11.20
N ALA A 239 -4.92 23.23 11.27
CA ALA A 239 -4.18 23.81 12.38
C ALA A 239 -4.97 23.84 13.71
N HIS A 240 -6.30 23.68 13.65
CA HIS A 240 -7.17 23.66 14.82
C HIS A 240 -7.70 22.25 15.16
N ALA A 241 -7.17 21.22 14.50
CA ALA A 241 -7.53 19.83 14.72
C ALA A 241 -7.36 19.44 16.20
N SER A 242 -8.36 18.73 16.76
CA SER A 242 -8.38 18.31 18.16
C SER A 242 -8.85 16.87 18.29
N PRO A 243 -8.15 16.03 19.06
CA PRO A 243 -8.56 14.65 19.29
C PRO A 243 -9.81 14.54 20.18
N VAL A 244 -10.14 15.60 20.95
CA VAL A 244 -11.20 15.60 21.96
C VAL A 244 -12.58 15.73 21.33
N VAL A 245 -13.47 14.78 21.62
CA VAL A 245 -14.89 14.85 21.27
C VAL A 245 -15.57 15.80 22.27
N ARG A 246 -16.13 16.92 21.78
CA ARG A 246 -16.96 17.84 22.55
C ARG A 246 -18.42 17.66 22.20
#